data_AF-S9QW34-F1
#
_entry.id   AF-S9QW34-F1
#
_cell.length_a   1.000
_cell.length_b   1.000
_cell.length_c   1.000
_cell.angle_alpha   90.00
_cell.angle_beta   90.00
_cell.angle_gamma   90.00
#
_symmetry.space_group_name_H-M   'P 1'
#
loop_
_entity.id
_entity.type
_entity.pdbx_description
1 polymer ?
#
loop_
_entity_poly.entity_id
_entity_poly.type
_entity_poly.pdbx_seq_one_letter_code
_entity_poly.pdbx_strand_id
1 'polypeptide(L)'
;MTRLIALTTAAACAAAAAFAATETLSQRPGDVIEIEVAPERLAECRETLQQVAQRPAVTDDGSPILVDTTEDLPGVVCVAVPEA
;
A
#
# COMPACT_ATOMS: atom_id res chain seq x y z
N MET A 1 26.26 1.00 39.23
CA MET A 1 25.02 1.68 38.78
C MET A 1 25.08 2.06 37.30
N THR A 2 26.21 2.55 36.77
CA THR A 2 26.39 2.88 35.33
C THR A 2 26.16 1.71 34.37
N ARG A 3 26.52 0.48 34.77
CA ARG A 3 26.34 -0.73 33.94
C ARG A 3 24.87 -1.13 33.72
N LEU A 4 23.98 -0.83 34.67
CA LEU A 4 22.55 -1.14 34.54
C LEU A 4 21.85 -0.17 33.58
N ILE A 5 22.27 1.11 33.59
CA ILE A 5 21.74 2.14 32.69
C ILE A 5 22.09 1.83 31.23
N ALA A 6 23.31 1.35 30.96
CA ALA A 6 23.74 0.98 29.62
C ALA A 6 22.98 -0.23 29.03
N LEU A 7 22.61 -1.20 29.88
CA LEU A 7 21.84 -2.37 29.46
C LEU A 7 20.39 -2.03 29.14
N THR A 8 19.76 -1.12 29.90
CA THR A 8 18.39 -0.67 29.64
C THR A 8 18.27 0.14 28.34
N THR A 9 19.27 0.97 28.03
CA THR A 9 19.29 1.73 26.77
C THR A 9 19.50 0.83 25.56
N ALA A 10 20.36 -0.18 25.66
CA ALA A 10 20.58 -1.13 24.58
C ALA A 10 19.33 -1.98 24.28
N ALA A 11 18.60 -2.40 25.32
CA ALA A 11 17.35 -3.13 25.17
C ALA A 11 16.23 -2.27 24.55
N ALA A 12 16.14 -0.99 24.91
CA ALA A 12 15.17 -0.06 24.34
C ALA A 12 15.42 0.21 22.84
N CYS A 13 16.68 0.35 22.43
CA CYS A 13 17.03 0.53 21.02
C CYS A 13 16.78 -0.75 20.20
N ALA A 14 17.01 -1.94 20.78
CA ALA A 14 16.72 -3.21 20.12
C ALA A 14 15.21 -3.41 19.88
N ALA A 15 14.36 -2.98 20.81
CA ALA A 15 12.91 -3.03 20.65
C ALA A 15 12.40 -2.08 19.55
N ALA A 16 12.92 -0.85 19.49
CA ALA A 16 12.57 0.12 18.45
C ALA A 16 12.98 -0.36 17.03
N ALA A 17 14.15 -0.98 16.90
CA ALA A 17 14.61 -1.57 15.63
C ALA A 17 13.74 -2.76 15.18
N ALA A 18 13.25 -3.57 16.12
CA ALA A 18 12.34 -4.67 15.80
C ALA A 18 10.95 -4.17 15.34
N PHE A 19 10.42 -3.10 15.94
CA PHE A 19 9.16 -2.48 15.48
C PHE A 19 9.30 -1.84 14.10
N ALA A 20 10.40 -1.14 13.82
CA ALA A 20 10.68 -0.59 12.49
C ALA A 20 10.84 -1.69 11.41
N ALA A 21 11.49 -2.80 11.76
CA ALA A 21 11.61 -3.96 10.85
C ALA A 21 10.27 -4.65 10.62
N THR A 22 9.37 -4.65 11.60
CA THR A 22 8.04 -5.26 11.47
C THR A 22 7.15 -4.46 10.51
N GLU A 23 7.26 -3.13 10.52
CA GLU A 23 6.55 -2.26 9.55
C GLU A 23 7.04 -2.50 8.11
N THR A 24 8.35 -2.75 7.92
CA THR A 24 8.92 -3.11 6.60
C THR A 24 8.60 -4.54 6.16
N LEU A 25 8.29 -5.45 7.08
CA LEU A 25 7.95 -6.86 6.78
C LEU A 25 6.45 -7.10 6.60
N SER A 26 5.58 -6.21 7.10
CA SER A 26 4.14 -6.25 6.86
C SER A 26 3.74 -5.73 5.49
N GLN A 27 4.58 -4.91 4.86
CA GLN A 27 4.42 -4.49 3.48
C GLN A 27 5.03 -5.57 2.59
N ARG A 28 4.35 -6.70 2.40
CA ARG A 28 4.55 -7.44 1.14
C ARG A 28 3.97 -6.49 0.09
N PRO A 29 4.80 -5.80 -0.72
CA PRO A 29 4.25 -4.89 -1.69
C PRO A 29 3.60 -5.78 -2.73
N GLY A 30 2.27 -5.98 -2.63
CA GLY A 30 1.52 -6.04 -3.86
C GLY A 30 1.86 -4.72 -4.56
N ASP A 31 2.42 -4.79 -5.76
CA ASP A 31 2.85 -3.60 -6.48
C ASP A 31 1.69 -2.58 -6.43
N VAL A 32 1.91 -1.40 -5.85
CA VAL A 32 0.87 -0.37 -5.81
C VAL A 32 1.13 0.56 -7.00
N ILE A 33 0.16 0.63 -7.91
CA ILE A 33 0.19 1.54 -9.05
C ILE A 33 -0.39 2.88 -8.60
N GLU A 34 0.43 3.92 -8.67
CA GLU A 34 0.03 5.29 -8.36
C GLU A 34 -0.46 6.02 -9.62
N ILE A 35 -1.65 6.60 -9.54
CA ILE A 35 -2.21 7.48 -10.56
C ILE A 35 -2.08 8.91 -10.04
N GLU A 36 -1.18 9.67 -10.63
CA GLU A 36 -1.00 11.09 -10.36
C GLU A 36 -2.13 11.89 -11.01
N VAL A 37 -2.82 12.71 -10.20
CA VAL A 37 -3.89 13.58 -10.66
C VAL A 37 -3.75 14.98 -10.06
N ALA A 38 -4.34 15.97 -10.73
CA ALA A 38 -4.48 17.30 -10.16
C ALA A 38 -5.29 17.24 -8.84
N PRO A 39 -5.00 18.09 -7.83
CA PRO A 39 -5.62 18.01 -6.51
C PRO A 39 -7.16 18.02 -6.53
N GLU A 40 -7.76 18.81 -7.42
CA GLU A 40 -9.20 18.95 -7.60
C GLU A 40 -9.86 17.70 -8.20
N ARG A 41 -9.09 16.81 -8.83
CA ARG A 41 -9.58 15.57 -9.46
C ARG A 41 -9.45 14.35 -8.54
N LEU A 42 -8.79 14.48 -7.39
CA LEU A 42 -8.52 13.38 -6.47
C LEU A 42 -9.80 12.67 -6.01
N ALA A 43 -10.85 13.42 -5.72
CA ALA A 43 -12.14 12.87 -5.27
C ALA A 43 -12.79 12.02 -6.37
N GLU A 44 -12.85 12.55 -7.59
CA GLU A 44 -13.42 11.84 -8.74
C GLU A 44 -12.62 10.58 -9.11
N CYS A 45 -11.29 10.65 -9.03
CA CYS A 45 -10.43 9.50 -9.27
C CYS A 45 -10.72 8.36 -8.28
N ARG A 46 -10.83 8.68 -6.99
CA ARG A 46 -11.18 7.70 -5.95
C ARG A 46 -12.55 7.09 -6.15
N GLU A 47 -13.55 7.91 -6.48
CA GLU A 47 -14.90 7.45 -6.78
C GLU A 47 -14.90 6.49 -7.99
N THR A 48 -14.17 6.85 -9.05
CA THR A 48 -14.06 6.05 -10.27
C THR A 48 -13.39 4.71 -9.98
N LEU A 49 -12.31 4.67 -9.20
CA LEU A 49 -11.66 3.43 -8.80
C LEU A 49 -12.59 2.52 -7.99
N GLN A 50 -13.42 3.08 -7.10
CA GLN A 50 -14.41 2.29 -6.35
C GLN A 50 -15.48 1.67 -7.27
N GLN A 51 -15.91 2.40 -8.31
CA GLN A 51 -16.84 1.87 -9.31
C GLN A 51 -16.19 0.76 -10.14
N VAL A 52 -14.92 0.93 -10.54
CA VAL A 52 -14.17 -0.07 -11.30
C VAL A 52 -13.92 -1.33 -10.49
N ALA A 53 -13.60 -1.21 -9.20
CA ALA A 53 -13.37 -2.35 -8.31
C ALA A 53 -14.60 -3.27 -8.15
N GLN A 54 -15.81 -2.76 -8.43
CA GLN A 54 -17.05 -3.53 -8.39
C GLN A 54 -17.37 -4.24 -9.72
N ARG A 55 -16.58 -3.99 -10.77
CA ARG A 55 -16.79 -4.59 -12.09
C ARG A 55 -16.13 -5.98 -12.14
N PRO A 56 -16.80 -6.96 -12.78
CA PRO A 56 -16.19 -8.27 -12.99
C PRO A 56 -14.97 -8.15 -13.90
N ALA A 57 -13.90 -8.86 -13.56
CA ALA A 57 -12.74 -8.99 -14.42
C ALA A 57 -13.11 -9.87 -15.63
N VAL A 58 -12.84 -9.36 -16.83
CA VAL A 58 -13.10 -10.03 -18.10
C VAL A 58 -11.85 -9.98 -18.96
N THR A 59 -11.70 -10.94 -19.86
CA THR A 59 -10.68 -10.95 -20.90
C THR A 59 -11.04 -9.97 -22.03
N ASP A 60 -10.12 -9.73 -22.97
CA ASP A 60 -10.35 -8.84 -24.11
C ASP A 60 -11.49 -9.30 -25.02
N ASP A 61 -11.78 -10.61 -25.08
CA ASP A 61 -12.93 -11.20 -25.78
C ASP A 61 -14.24 -11.14 -24.97
N GLY A 62 -14.21 -10.60 -23.75
CA GLY A 62 -15.38 -10.43 -22.88
C GLY A 62 -15.73 -11.65 -22.04
N SER A 63 -14.91 -12.70 -22.05
CA SER A 63 -15.11 -13.88 -21.21
C SER A 63 -14.76 -13.57 -19.75
N PRO A 64 -15.54 -14.03 -18.76
CA PRO A 64 -15.25 -13.76 -17.35
C PRO A 64 -13.98 -14.49 -16.90
N ILE A 65 -13.13 -13.80 -16.14
CA ILE A 65 -11.97 -14.41 -15.47
C ILE A 65 -12.48 -15.09 -14.20
N LEU A 66 -12.45 -16.42 -14.18
CA LEU A 66 -13.01 -17.26 -13.11
C LEU A 66 -12.00 -17.64 -12.01
N VAL A 67 -10.77 -17.14 -12.11
CA VAL A 67 -9.68 -17.46 -11.18
C VAL A 67 -9.60 -16.36 -10.12
N ASP A 68 -9.43 -16.76 -8.86
CA ASP A 68 -9.23 -15.87 -7.71
C ASP A 68 -7.82 -15.25 -7.73
N THR A 69 -7.39 -14.73 -8.87
CA THR A 69 -6.10 -14.03 -9.03
C THR A 69 -6.15 -12.62 -8.46
N THR A 70 -7.28 -12.21 -7.87
CA THR A 70 -7.47 -10.94 -7.18
C THR A 70 -6.46 -10.71 -6.07
N GLU A 71 -5.93 -11.79 -5.46
CA GLU A 71 -4.87 -11.72 -4.45
C GLU A 71 -3.49 -11.35 -5.03
N ASP A 72 -3.26 -11.56 -6.33
CA ASP A 72 -1.99 -11.26 -7.02
C ASP A 72 -2.05 -9.99 -7.88
N LEU A 73 -3.19 -9.29 -7.91
CA LEU A 73 -3.33 -8.05 -8.68
C LEU A 73 -2.76 -6.85 -7.89
N PRO A 74 -2.03 -5.95 -8.58
CA PRO A 74 -1.53 -4.74 -7.96
C PRO A 74 -2.67 -3.85 -7.45
N GLY A 75 -2.49 -3.25 -6.28
CA GLY A 75 -3.40 -2.22 -5.78
C GLY A 75 -3.27 -0.94 -6.61
N VAL A 76 -4.36 -0.21 -6.85
CA VAL A 76 -4.31 1.07 -7.58
C VAL A 76 -4.79 2.19 -6.67
N VAL A 77 -4.01 3.27 -6.58
CA VAL A 77 -4.33 4.44 -5.73
C VAL A 77 -4.17 5.74 -6.52
N CYS A 78 -5.00 6.73 -6.21
CA CYS A 78 -4.86 8.08 -6.75
C CYS A 78 -4.09 8.97 -5.77
N VAL A 79 -3.08 9.69 -6.27
CA VAL A 79 -2.28 10.66 -5.51
C VAL A 79 -2.40 12.04 -6.15
N ALA A 80 -2.53 13.08 -5.32
CA ALA A 80 -2.58 14.45 -5.80
C ALA A 80 -1.16 15.00 -5.92
N VAL A 81 -0.79 15.49 -7.09
CA VAL A 81 0.47 16.19 -7.33
C VAL A 81 0.21 17.66 -7.64
N PRO A 82 0.90 18.61 -7.00
CA PRO A 82 0.77 20.02 -7.36
C PRO A 82 1.36 20.24 -8.76
N GLU A 83 0.65 20.96 -9.63
CA GLU A 83 1.21 21.39 -10.90
C GLU A 83 2.44 22.27 -10.63
N ALA A 84 3.56 21.94 -11.26
CA ALA A 84 4.85 22.63 -11.09
C ALA A 84 4.93 23.93 -11.89
#